data_AF-A0A0F2DBX9-F1
#
_entry.id   AF-A0A0F2DBX9-F1
#
_cell.length_a   1.000
_cell.length_b   1.000
_cell.length_c   1.000
_cell.angle_alpha   90.00
_cell.angle_beta   90.00
_cell.angle_gamma   90.00
#
_symmetry.space_group_name_H-M   'P 1'
#
loop_
_entity.id
_entity.type
_entity.pdbx_description
1 polymer ?
#
loop_
_entity_poly.entity_id
_entity_poly.type
_entity_poly.pdbx_seq_one_letter_code
_entity_poly.pdbx_strand_id
1 'polypeptide(L)'
;MKVVNLYDLKQMGNKGGCTIQLIHHFPFGMGLGHLKKDYIEFKRVGIVDGKAVEVTLREPYSRDLLQVVKSIKQRQKLIAYRYKEGKLLFVKKEASDVL
;
A
#
# COMPACT_ATOMS: atom_id res chain seq x y z
N MET A 1 -9.84 0.36 -17.23
CA MET A 1 -8.75 0.68 -16.27
C MET A 1 -8.01 -0.61 -15.95
N LYS A 2 -6.69 -0.60 -15.82
CA LYS A 2 -5.90 -1.80 -15.50
C LYS A 2 -6.11 -2.19 -14.03
N VAL A 3 -6.32 -3.48 -13.76
CA VAL A 3 -6.36 -4.02 -12.38
C VAL A 3 -4.92 -4.18 -11.87
N VAL A 4 -4.67 -3.74 -10.64
CA VAL A 4 -3.38 -3.92 -9.97
C VAL A 4 -3.26 -5.37 -9.51
N ASN A 5 -2.12 -6.01 -9.81
CA ASN A 5 -1.79 -7.35 -9.35
C ASN A 5 -0.53 -7.36 -8.43
N LEU A 6 -0.13 -8.53 -7.95
CA LEU A 6 1.03 -8.67 -7.06
C LEU A 6 2.35 -8.27 -7.73
N TYR A 7 2.48 -8.54 -9.04
CA TYR A 7 3.66 -8.15 -9.79
C TYR A 7 3.78 -6.62 -9.87
N ASP A 8 2.67 -5.91 -10.11
CA ASP A 8 2.64 -4.45 -10.10
C ASP A 8 3.09 -3.89 -8.73
N LEU A 9 2.62 -4.47 -7.61
CA LEU A 9 3.05 -4.06 -6.26
C LEU A 9 4.56 -4.24 -6.05
N LYS A 10 5.11 -5.40 -6.43
CA LYS A 10 6.56 -5.66 -6.35
C LYS A 10 7.35 -4.63 -7.14
N GLN A 11 6.88 -4.28 -8.34
CA GLN A 11 7.54 -3.27 -9.17
C GLN A 11 7.44 -1.86 -8.57
N MET A 12 6.33 -1.52 -7.91
CA MET A 12 6.21 -0.26 -7.16
C MET A 12 7.17 -0.25 -5.97
N GLY A 13 7.27 -1.36 -5.23
CA GLY A 13 8.21 -1.52 -4.13
C GLY A 13 9.67 -1.41 -4.56
N ASN A 14 10.02 -1.96 -5.73
CA ASN A 14 11.35 -1.84 -6.34
C ASN A 14 11.70 -0.39 -6.70
N LYS A 15 10.74 0.35 -7.29
CA LYS A 15 10.94 1.76 -7.66
C LYS A 15 10.99 2.69 -6.44
N GLY A 16 10.37 2.27 -5.33
CA GLY A 16 10.29 3.04 -4.11
C GLY A 16 9.34 4.23 -4.18
N GLY A 17 9.19 4.91 -3.03
CA GLY A 17 8.39 6.13 -2.90
C GLY A 17 6.88 5.91 -3.00
N CYS A 18 6.41 4.66 -2.93
CA CYS A 18 4.99 4.35 -2.93
C CYS A 18 4.51 4.03 -1.50
N THR A 19 3.36 4.61 -1.14
CA THR A 19 2.65 4.31 0.10
C THR A 19 1.30 3.69 -0.22
N ILE A 20 0.87 2.78 0.64
CA ILE A 20 -0.45 2.16 0.55
C ILE A 20 -1.30 2.63 1.71
N GLN A 21 -2.58 2.79 1.44
CA GLN A 21 -3.60 2.91 2.48
C GLN A 21 -4.40 1.62 2.50
N LEU A 22 -4.55 1.02 3.67
CA LEU A 22 -5.39 -0.16 3.87
C LEU A 22 -6.82 0.24 4.26
N ILE A 23 -7.75 -0.68 4.05
CA ILE A 23 -9.09 -0.63 4.64
C ILE A 23 -8.92 -0.91 6.14
N HIS A 24 -9.66 -0.18 7.00
CA HIS A 24 -9.56 -0.22 8.47
C HIS A 24 -9.68 -1.61 9.13
N HIS A 25 -10.07 -2.64 8.40
CA HIS A 25 -10.37 -3.98 8.90
C HIS A 25 -9.20 -4.97 8.78
N PHE A 26 -8.05 -4.57 8.21
CA PHE A 26 -6.85 -5.41 8.21
C PHE A 26 -6.26 -5.51 9.63
N PRO A 27 -5.76 -6.68 10.07
CA PRO A 27 -5.39 -6.89 11.47
C PRO A 27 -4.43 -5.81 11.97
N PHE A 28 -4.62 -5.43 13.23
CA PHE A 28 -3.84 -4.42 13.94
C PHE A 28 -4.09 -2.95 13.54
N GLY A 29 -5.17 -2.63 12.83
CA GLY A 29 -5.55 -1.22 12.55
C GLY A 29 -4.51 -0.46 11.72
N MET A 30 -3.70 -1.19 10.96
CA MET A 30 -2.63 -0.62 10.14
C MET A 30 -3.26 0.18 9.00
N GLY A 31 -3.13 1.50 9.05
CA GLY A 31 -3.76 2.40 8.07
C GLY A 31 -2.88 2.73 6.87
N LEU A 32 -1.59 2.99 7.10
CA LEU A 32 -0.66 3.48 6.08
C LEU A 32 0.66 2.69 6.12
N GLY A 33 1.06 2.14 4.98
CA GLY A 33 2.28 1.35 4.81
C GLY A 33 3.15 1.85 3.68
N HIS A 34 4.44 1.51 3.70
CA HIS A 34 5.41 1.86 2.66
C HIS A 34 5.74 0.61 1.84
N LEU A 35 5.58 0.68 0.52
CA LEU A 35 5.95 -0.41 -0.38
C LEU A 35 7.48 -0.53 -0.43
N LYS A 36 7.99 -1.73 -0.17
CA LYS A 36 9.40 -2.12 -0.33
C LYS A 36 9.49 -3.27 -1.34
N LYS A 37 10.69 -3.64 -1.78
CA LYS A 37 10.89 -4.65 -2.83
C LYS A 37 10.10 -5.96 -2.62
N ASP A 38 10.10 -6.50 -1.40
CA ASP A 38 9.51 -7.82 -1.10
C ASP A 38 8.38 -7.79 -0.06
N TYR A 39 8.13 -6.64 0.57
CA TYR A 39 7.19 -6.50 1.68
C TYR A 39 6.62 -5.08 1.76
N ILE A 40 5.63 -4.91 2.63
CA ILE A 40 5.12 -3.60 3.04
C ILE A 40 5.55 -3.34 4.47
N GLU A 41 6.09 -2.14 4.68
CA GLU A 41 6.58 -1.68 5.96
C GLU A 41 5.51 -0.83 6.66
N PHE A 42 5.15 -1.22 7.88
CA PHE A 42 4.24 -0.48 8.73
C PHE A 42 4.98 -0.02 9.98
N LYS A 43 4.79 1.23 10.36
CA LYS A 43 5.28 1.76 11.65
C LYS A 43 4.12 1.86 12.61
N ARG A 44 4.32 1.40 13.84
CA ARG A 44 3.33 1.50 14.91
C ARG A 44 4.01 1.62 16.26
N VAL A 45 3.35 2.24 17.22
CA VAL A 45 3.77 2.17 18.62
C VAL A 45 3.32 0.83 19.21
N GLY A 46 4.28 0.03 19.70
CA GLY A 46 4.06 -1.20 20.45
C GLY A 46 4.61 -1.07 21.87
N ILE A 47 4.28 -2.03 22.74
CA ILE A 47 4.88 -2.13 24.08
C ILE A 47 6.00 -3.17 24.05
N VAL A 48 7.22 -2.76 24.37
CA VAL A 48 8.40 -3.63 24.50
C VAL A 48 8.99 -3.36 25.88
N ASP A 49 9.14 -4.40 26.69
CA ASP A 49 9.63 -4.31 28.08
C ASP A 49 8.91 -3.24 28.93
N GLY A 50 7.58 -3.16 28.78
CA GLY A 50 6.73 -2.20 29.49
C GLY A 50 6.81 -0.75 28.99
N LYS A 51 7.56 -0.48 27.92
CA LYS A 51 7.72 0.86 27.32
C LYS A 51 7.08 0.96 25.96
N ALA A 52 6.49 2.13 25.66
CA ALA A 52 6.01 2.46 24.33
C ALA A 52 7.19 2.72 23.39
N VAL A 53 7.32 1.92 22.33
CA VAL A 53 8.41 2.00 21.35
C VAL A 53 7.83 1.96 19.94
N GLU A 54 8.37 2.74 19.01
CA GLU A 54 8.05 2.60 17.59
C GLU A 54 8.63 1.29 17.06
N VAL A 55 7.76 0.38 16.67
CA VAL A 55 8.11 -0.89 16.05
C VAL A 55 7.82 -0.84 14.55
N THR A 56 8.65 -1.54 13.80
CA THR A 56 8.48 -1.72 12.36
C THR A 56 7.97 -3.14 12.09
N LEU A 57 6.79 -3.25 11.50
CA LEU A 57 6.21 -4.50 11.06
C LEU A 57 6.41 -4.67 9.55
N ARG A 58 6.69 -5.89 9.12
CA ARG A 58 6.90 -6.24 7.72
C ARG A 58 5.89 -7.29 7.31
N GLU A 59 5.03 -6.93 6.35
CA GLU A 59 4.04 -7.84 5.80
C GLU A 59 4.45 -8.24 4.37
N PRO A 60 4.61 -9.53 4.06
CA PRO A 60 4.91 -9.96 2.70
C PRO A 60 3.75 -9.66 1.75
N TYR A 61 4.05 -9.56 0.46
CA TYR A 61 2.99 -9.43 -0.54
C TYR A 61 2.14 -10.69 -0.63
N SER A 62 0.85 -10.57 -0.30
CA SER A 62 -0.12 -11.66 -0.36
C SER A 62 -1.37 -11.28 -1.16
N ARG A 63 -2.13 -12.29 -1.60
CA ARG A 63 -3.43 -12.06 -2.25
C ARG A 63 -4.41 -11.39 -1.29
N ASP A 64 -4.34 -11.71 0.00
CA ASP A 64 -5.22 -11.16 1.02
C ASP A 64 -4.93 -9.68 1.27
N LEU A 65 -3.65 -9.30 1.24
CA LEU A 65 -3.24 -7.90 1.27
C LEU A 65 -3.83 -7.12 0.10
N LEU A 66 -3.77 -7.66 -1.13
CA LEU A 66 -4.40 -7.02 -2.29
C LEU A 66 -5.89 -6.78 -2.11
N GLN A 67 -6.61 -7.61 -1.34
CA GLN A 67 -8.05 -7.42 -1.09
C GLN A 67 -8.33 -6.24 -0.16
N VAL A 68 -7.37 -5.87 0.69
CA VAL A 68 -7.56 -4.81 1.68
C VAL A 68 -6.88 -3.49 1.34
N VAL A 69 -6.10 -3.41 0.25
CA VAL A 69 -5.55 -2.12 -0.21
C VAL A 69 -6.69 -1.21 -0.69
N LYS A 70 -6.85 -0.07 -0.03
CA LYS A 70 -7.81 1.00 -0.40
C LYS A 70 -7.25 1.88 -1.51
N SER A 71 -5.99 2.31 -1.38
CA SER A 71 -5.35 3.18 -2.35
C SER A 71 -3.83 3.04 -2.32
N ILE A 72 -3.19 3.44 -3.41
CA ILE A 72 -1.74 3.55 -3.52
C ILE A 72 -1.41 4.95 -4.02
N LYS A 73 -0.49 5.61 -3.33
CA LYS A 73 0.09 6.88 -3.75
C LYS A 73 1.56 6.68 -4.05
N GLN A 74 2.07 7.39 -5.05
CA GLN A 74 3.50 7.58 -5.23
C GLN A 74 3.81 9.03 -4.86
N ARG A 75 4.60 9.22 -3.79
CA ARG A 75 4.76 10.52 -3.13
C ARG A 75 3.38 11.07 -2.74
N GLN A 76 2.88 12.09 -3.45
CA GLN A 76 1.56 12.69 -3.21
C GLN A 76 0.51 12.32 -4.28
N LYS A 77 0.90 11.70 -5.40
CA LYS A 77 0.00 11.40 -6.52
C LYS A 77 -0.72 10.07 -6.30
N LEU A 78 -2.05 10.06 -6.37
CA LEU A 78 -2.85 8.83 -6.38
C LEU A 78 -2.58 8.07 -7.69
N ILE A 79 -2.11 6.83 -7.58
CA ILE A 79 -1.80 5.98 -8.75
C ILE A 79 -2.72 4.78 -8.87
N ALA A 80 -3.31 4.33 -7.76
CA ALA A 80 -4.32 3.28 -7.77
C ALA A 80 -5.33 3.45 -6.62
N TYR A 81 -6.55 3.01 -6.84
CA TYR A 81 -7.62 3.06 -5.84
C TYR A 81 -8.62 1.93 -6.04
N ARG A 82 -9.25 1.52 -4.94
CA ARG A 82 -10.29 0.50 -4.95
C ARG A 82 -11.59 1.13 -5.44
N TYR A 83 -12.07 0.65 -6.59
CA TYR A 83 -13.38 1.04 -7.13
C TYR A 83 -14.47 0.11 -6.59
N LYS A 84 -15.73 0.56 -6.61
CA LYS A 84 -16.91 -0.17 -6.14
C LYS A 84 -16.80 -1.66 -6.50
N GLU A 85 -16.91 -2.52 -5.49
CA GLU A 85 -16.85 -4.00 -5.56
C GLU A 85 -15.46 -4.65 -5.76
N GLY A 86 -14.44 -4.15 -5.06
CA GLY A 86 -13.35 -5.02 -4.57
C GLY A 86 -12.14 -5.22 -5.50
N LYS A 87 -12.04 -4.49 -6.60
CA LYS A 87 -10.82 -4.47 -7.43
C LYS A 87 -10.03 -3.18 -7.23
N LEU A 88 -8.72 -3.33 -7.05
CA LEU A 88 -7.76 -2.23 -7.02
C LEU A 88 -7.41 -1.84 -8.47
N LEU A 89 -7.74 -0.63 -8.88
CA LEU A 89 -7.57 -0.15 -10.25
C LEU A 89 -6.52 0.95 -10.31
N PHE A 90 -5.70 0.94 -11.37
CA PHE A 90 -4.85 2.07 -11.71
C PHE A 90 -5.70 3.29 -12.09
N VAL A 91 -5.29 4.47 -11.62
CA VAL A 91 -5.83 5.75 -12.08
C VAL A 91 -5.49 5.89 -13.57
N LYS A 92 -6.49 6.22 -14.39
CA LYS A 92 -6.27 6.54 -15.81
C LYS A 92 -5.40 7.79 -15.85
N LYS A 93 -4.18 7.70 -16.42
CA LYS A 93 -3.44 8.91 -16.79
C LYS A 93 -4.27 9.62 -17.85
N GLU A 94 -4.73 10.83 -17.55
CA GLU A 94 -5.15 11.73 -18.61
C GLU A 94 -3.91 12.10 -19.42
N ALA A 95 -4.07 12.23 -20.74
CA ALA A 95 -2.99 12.47 -21.68
C ALA A 95 -2.29 13.83 -21.51
N SER A 96 -2.67 14.64 -20.51
CA SER A 96 -2.21 16.01 -20.33
C SER A 96 -0.87 16.16 -19.58
N ASP A 97 -0.25 15.07 -19.14
CA ASP A 97 1.08 15.10 -18.48
C ASP A 97 2.25 14.92 -19.49
N VAL A 98 2.01 15.20 -20.78
CA VAL A 98 3.06 15.26 -21.82
C VAL A 98 2.99 16.63 -22.48
N LEU A 99 3.54 17.64 -21.80
CA LEU A 99 4.00 18.90 -22.39
C LEU A 99 5.36 19.23 -21.77
#